data_AF-A0A6A9UVG9-F1
#
_entry.id   AF-A0A6A9UVG9-F1
#
_cell.length_a   1.000
_cell.length_b   1.000
_cell.length_c   1.000
_cell.angle_alpha   90.00
_cell.angle_beta   90.00
_cell.angle_gamma   90.00
#
_symmetry.space_group_name_H-M   'P 1'
#
loop_
_entity.id
_entity.type
_entity.pdbx_description
1 polymer ?
#
loop_
_entity_poly.entity_id
_entity_poly.type
_entity_poly.pdbx_seq_one_letter_code
_entity_poly.pdbx_strand_id
1 'polypeptide(L)' 'MRKMHVFISIMLGLAVPTVGYLVNGSIGLEFIVLGAIIGLAYWYWGPLGLPF' A
#
# COMPACT_ATOMS: atom_id res chain seq x y z
N MET A 1 -16.27 -6.63 7.19
CA MET A 1 -14.97 -7.01 6.60
C MET A 1 -14.50 -6.08 5.49
N ARG A 2 -15.27 -5.83 4.41
CA ARG A 2 -14.83 -5.00 3.26
C ARG A 2 -14.23 -3.63 3.61
N LYS A 3 -14.85 -2.86 4.51
CA LYS A 3 -14.32 -1.54 4.94
C LYS A 3 -12.94 -1.65 5.62
N MET A 4 -12.70 -2.73 6.37
CA MET A 4 -11.43 -2.98 7.05
C MET A 4 -10.33 -3.32 6.04
N HIS A 5 -10.62 -4.13 5.01
CA HIS A 5 -9.65 -4.44 3.96
C HIS A 5 -9.28 -3.21 3.12
N VAL A 6 -10.26 -2.34 2.83
CA VAL A 6 -9.98 -1.06 2.16
C VAL A 6 -9.07 -0.18 3.02
N PHE A 7 -9.32 -0.10 4.33
CA PHE A 7 -8.46 0.65 5.23
C PHE A 7 -7.02 0.12 5.26
N ILE A 8 -6.85 -1.21 5.35
CA ILE A 8 -5.53 -1.85 5.34
C ILE A 8 -4.82 -1.64 3.99
N SER A 9 -5.53 -1.72 2.88
CA SER A 9 -4.98 -1.41 1.54
C SER A 9 -4.42 0.00 1.47
N ILE A 10 -5.17 0.99 1.96
CA ILE A 10 -4.73 2.40 1.98
C ILE A 10 -3.51 2.55 2.89
N MET A 11 -3.52 1.94 4.07
CA MET A 11 -2.38 1.96 5.00
C MET A 11 -1.12 1.37 4.37
N LEU A 12 -1.23 0.24 3.66
CA LEU A 12 -0.12 -0.36 2.92
C LEU A 12 0.39 0.55 1.80
N GLY A 13 -0.53 1.19 1.08
CA GLY A 13 -0.17 2.11 0.00
C GLY A 13 0.60 3.33 0.48
N LEU A 14 0.27 3.83 1.67
CA LEU A 14 0.95 4.98 2.28
C LEU A 14 2.24 4.59 3.01
N ALA A 15 2.33 3.37 3.56
CA ALA A 15 3.49 2.94 4.32
C ALA A 15 4.80 3.06 3.52
N VAL A 16 4.78 2.68 2.24
CA VAL A 16 5.98 2.68 1.39
C VAL A 16 6.55 4.08 1.14
N PRO A 17 5.78 5.06 0.62
CA PRO A 17 6.30 6.43 0.45
C PRO A 17 6.60 7.11 1.79
N THR A 18 5.87 6.82 2.87
CA THR A 18 6.17 7.36 4.20
C THR A 18 7.52 6.86 4.73
N VAL A 19 7.79 5.56 4.64
CA VAL A 19 9.08 4.99 5.05
C VAL A 19 10.19 5.48 4.11
N GLY A 20 9.93 5.55 2.81
CA GLY A 20 10.87 6.10 1.83
C GLY A 20 11.29 7.52 2.18
N TYR A 21 10.34 8.38 2.55
CA TYR A 21 10.61 9.75 3.01
C TYR A 21 11.43 9.78 4.31
N LEU A 22 11.06 8.97 5.29
CA LEU A 22 11.74 8.93 6.60
C LEU A 22 13.21 8.53 6.47
N VAL A 23 13.53 7.62 5.55
CA VAL A 23 14.90 7.11 5.37
C VAL A 23 15.73 8.01 4.46
N ASN A 24 15.14 8.52 3.36
CA ASN A 24 15.89 9.22 2.31
C ASN A 24 15.80 10.75 2.39
N GLY A 25 14.91 11.30 3.23
CA GLY A 25 14.63 12.74 3.32
C GLY A 25 13.95 13.35 2.08
N SER A 26 13.66 12.53 1.06
CA SER A 26 12.95 12.91 -0.16
C SER A 26 12.01 11.80 -0.60
N ILE A 27 10.90 12.18 -1.26
CA ILE A 27 9.93 11.22 -1.82
C ILE A 27 10.23 11.09 -3.31
N GLY A 28 10.84 9.97 -3.67
CA GLY A 28 10.95 9.53 -5.07
C GLY A 28 9.60 9.06 -5.61
N LEU A 29 9.36 9.29 -6.90
CA LEU A 29 8.13 8.89 -7.58
C LEU A 29 8.00 7.35 -7.58
N GLU A 30 9.12 6.64 -7.64
CA GLU A 30 9.21 5.19 -7.52
C GLU A 30 8.58 4.66 -6.22
N PHE A 31 8.76 5.33 -5.08
CA PHE A 31 8.19 4.89 -3.80
C PHE A 31 6.68 5.10 -3.73
N ILE A 32 6.17 6.14 -4.40
CA ILE A 32 4.72 6.38 -4.53
C ILE A 32 4.11 5.27 -5.39
N VAL A 33 4.73 4.96 -6.53
CA VAL A 33 4.25 3.92 -7.45
C VAL A 33 4.31 2.54 -6.78
N LEU A 34 5.41 2.22 -6.09
CA LEU A 34 5.56 0.96 -5.35
C LEU A 34 4.51 0.82 -4.25
N GLY A 35 4.28 1.87 -3.46
CA GLY A 35 3.22 1.89 -2.46
C GLY A 35 1.85 1.64 -3.08
N ALA A 36 1.50 2.38 -4.13
CA ALA A 36 0.23 2.21 -4.83
C ALA A 36 0.03 0.77 -5.34
N ILE A 37 1.06 0.15 -5.93
CA ILE A 37 0.99 -1.25 -6.40
C ILE A 37 0.75 -2.21 -5.23
N ILE A 38 1.45 -2.05 -4.12
CA ILE A 38 1.31 -2.92 -2.93
C ILE A 38 -0.09 -2.77 -2.32
N GLY A 39 -0.57 -1.53 -2.18
CA GLY A 39 -1.92 -1.25 -1.67
C GLY A 39 -3.01 -1.84 -2.57
N LEU A 40 -2.88 -1.68 -3.89
CA LEU A 40 -3.83 -2.24 -4.87
C LEU A 40 -3.78 -3.77 -4.93
N ALA A 41 -2.60 -4.37 -4.82
CA ALA A 41 -2.44 -5.81 -4.75
C ALA A 41 -3.21 -6.38 -3.54
N TYR A 42 -3.05 -5.77 -2.36
CA TYR A 42 -3.80 -6.17 -1.17
C TYR A 42 -5.32 -5.95 -1.32
N TRP A 43 -5.74 -4.90 -2.01
CA TRP A 43 -7.17 -4.65 -2.27
C TRP A 43 -7.79 -5.70 -3.20
N TYR A 44 -7.08 -6.08 -4.26
CA TYR A 44 -7.58 -7.01 -5.26
C TYR A 44 -7.54 -8.48 -4.77
N TRP A 45 -6.47 -8.87 -4.09
CA TRP A 45 -6.22 -10.27 -3.68
C TRP A 45 -6.62 -10.55 -2.23
N GLY A 46 -6.72 -9.51 -1.38
CA GLY A 46 -6.91 -9.69 0.05
C GLY A 46 -5.69 -10.31 0.75
N PRO A 47 -5.79 -10.55 2.07
CA PRO A 47 -4.69 -11.10 2.87
C PRO A 47 -4.30 -12.54 2.49
N LEU A 48 -5.13 -13.27 1.74
CA LEU A 48 -4.92 -14.68 1.41
C LEU A 48 -4.87 -14.97 -0.11
N GLY A 49 -4.99 -13.98 -0.99
CA GLY A 49 -5.04 -14.24 -2.44
C GLY A 49 -6.34 -14.86 -2.93
N LEU A 50 -7.39 -14.85 -2.11
CA LEU A 50 -8.67 -15.46 -2.41
C LEU A 50 -9.69 -14.36 -2.79
N PRO A 51 -10.39 -14.49 -3.93
CA PRO A 51 -11.45 -13.55 -4.28
C PRO A 51 -12.57 -13.64 -3.25
N PHE A 52 -12.95 -12.50 -2.66
CA PHE A 52 -14.07 -12.37 -1.72
C PHE A 52 -15.42 -12.36 -2.44
#